data_AF-A0A7C5WRQ3-F1
#
_entry.id   AF-A0A7C5WRQ3-F1
#
_cell.length_a   1.000
_cell.length_b   1.000
_cell.length_c   1.000
_cell.angle_alpha   90.00
_cell.angle_beta   90.00
_cell.angle_gamma   90.00
#
_symmetry.space_group_name_H-M   'P 1'
#
loop_
_entity.id
_entity.type
_entity.pdbx_description
1 polymer ?
#
loop_
_entity_poly.entity_id
_entity_poly.type
_entity_poly.pdbx_seq_one_letter_code
_entity_poly.pdbx_strand_id
1 'polypeptide(L)'
;MRKFKGKYLSLLLLALLITLTTSSTVVSENLIKEKAACLEDTVFYTYGLTTCPHCRKLHDFYDNSEFKDSYVFCYIDEHSECSSNYRALVHRIYNLTSSSEIQSHLAYVPFTVILKNNTYILGIVVGSVLDRDFWFNLACKEPSSEIPVYSGRSEIGVLVANTTIQEELAQLILSFIPPKDTVKETGAPGEILVGIIAIGIPVAAVGGYYLYTSIISKKTRKNLTRQRREFREK
;
A
#
# COMPACT_ATOMS: atom_id res chain seq x y z
N MET A 1 36.21 -48.95 -5.16
CA MET A 1 35.67 -47.93 -6.10
C MET A 1 34.28 -47.49 -5.65
N ARG A 2 34.14 -46.31 -5.03
CA ARG A 2 32.85 -45.68 -4.68
C ARG A 2 32.88 -44.22 -5.16
N LYS A 3 32.52 -43.97 -6.42
CA LYS A 3 32.50 -42.62 -7.05
C LYS A 3 31.09 -42.14 -7.44
N PHE A 4 30.03 -42.75 -6.89
CA PHE A 4 28.65 -42.49 -7.32
C PHE A 4 27.78 -41.62 -6.39
N LYS A 5 28.29 -41.14 -5.24
CA LYS A 5 27.45 -40.45 -4.23
C LYS A 5 27.31 -38.92 -4.37
N GLY A 6 28.13 -38.26 -5.21
CA GLY A 6 28.16 -36.79 -5.25
C GLY A 6 27.03 -36.11 -6.05
N LYS A 7 26.55 -36.72 -7.14
CA LYS A 7 25.60 -36.07 -8.06
C LYS A 7 24.17 -36.00 -7.50
N TYR A 8 23.74 -37.02 -6.76
CA TYR A 8 22.39 -37.06 -6.17
C TYR A 8 22.23 -36.07 -5.00
N LEU A 9 23.29 -35.84 -4.23
CA LEU A 9 23.27 -34.89 -3.12
C LEU A 9 23.10 -33.44 -3.60
N SER A 10 23.75 -33.09 -4.72
CA SER A 10 23.62 -31.75 -5.32
C SER A 10 22.23 -31.50 -5.91
N LEU A 11 21.60 -32.50 -6.52
CA LEU A 11 20.23 -32.38 -7.03
C LEU A 11 19.19 -32.28 -5.91
N LEU A 12 19.38 -33.02 -4.81
CA LEU A 12 18.53 -32.91 -3.62
C LEU A 12 18.62 -31.54 -2.96
N LEU A 13 19.83 -31.00 -2.81
CA LEU A 13 20.03 -29.64 -2.27
C LEU A 13 19.39 -28.58 -3.15
N LEU A 14 19.50 -28.71 -4.49
CA LEU A 14 18.88 -27.79 -5.43
C LEU A 14 17.34 -27.84 -5.36
N ALA A 15 16.76 -29.05 -5.31
CA ALA A 15 15.33 -29.22 -5.17
C ALA A 15 14.81 -28.65 -3.83
N LEU A 16 15.54 -28.86 -2.73
CA LEU A 16 15.20 -28.31 -1.42
C LEU A 16 15.24 -26.78 -1.42
N LEU A 17 16.29 -26.18 -2.00
CA LEU A 17 16.42 -24.73 -2.19
C LEU A 17 15.27 -24.14 -3.00
N ILE A 18 14.88 -24.80 -4.10
CA ILE A 18 13.73 -24.37 -4.91
C ILE A 18 12.44 -24.41 -4.09
N THR A 19 12.18 -25.50 -3.35
CA THR A 19 10.97 -25.61 -2.51
C THR A 19 10.91 -24.60 -1.36
N LEU A 20 12.06 -24.21 -0.80
CA LEU A 20 12.18 -23.17 0.23
C LEU A 20 11.92 -21.77 -0.35
N THR A 21 12.35 -21.50 -1.58
CA THR A 21 12.08 -20.21 -2.24
C THR A 21 10.64 -20.05 -2.73
N THR A 22 9.95 -21.13 -3.07
CA THR A 22 8.53 -21.07 -3.47
C THR A 22 7.58 -20.92 -2.28
N SER A 23 7.99 -21.34 -1.08
CA SER A 23 7.13 -21.24 0.11
C SER A 23 7.10 -19.83 0.70
N SER A 24 8.18 -19.04 0.57
CA SER A 24 8.21 -17.65 1.06
C SER A 24 7.42 -16.65 0.20
N THR A 25 7.28 -16.92 -1.10
CA THR A 25 6.52 -16.06 -2.03
C THR A 25 5.01 -16.20 -1.84
N VAL A 26 4.50 -17.42 -1.64
CA VAL A 26 3.07 -17.68 -1.43
C VAL A 26 2.53 -17.08 -0.13
N VAL A 27 3.33 -17.09 0.95
CA VAL A 27 2.93 -16.50 2.24
C VAL A 27 2.77 -14.99 2.15
N SER A 28 3.63 -14.31 1.36
CA SER A 28 3.57 -12.85 1.20
C SER A 28 2.34 -12.40 0.41
N GLU A 29 1.97 -13.14 -0.64
CA GLU A 29 0.78 -12.79 -1.46
C GLU A 29 -0.53 -12.92 -0.67
N ASN A 30 -0.66 -13.95 0.17
CA ASN A 30 -1.86 -14.15 0.98
C ASN A 30 -2.04 -13.04 2.01
N LEU A 31 -0.95 -12.59 2.64
CA LEU A 31 -0.99 -11.53 3.65
C LEU A 31 -1.33 -10.16 3.05
N ILE A 32 -0.92 -9.90 1.80
CA ILE A 32 -1.30 -8.68 1.06
C ILE A 32 -2.79 -8.72 0.70
N LYS A 33 -3.31 -9.86 0.23
CA LYS A 33 -4.74 -10.01 -0.09
C LYS A 33 -5.63 -9.86 1.13
N GLU A 34 -5.23 -10.44 2.26
CA GLU A 34 -5.97 -10.33 3.52
C GLU A 34 -6.03 -8.88 3.99
N LYS A 35 -4.89 -8.16 3.96
CA LYS A 35 -4.86 -6.73 4.31
C LYS A 35 -5.68 -5.86 3.35
N ALA A 36 -5.68 -6.16 2.06
CA ALA A 36 -6.51 -5.46 1.09
C ALA A 36 -8.01 -5.66 1.37
N ALA A 37 -8.44 -6.86 1.77
CA ALA A 37 -9.82 -7.13 2.16
C ALA A 37 -10.26 -6.28 3.37
N CYS A 38 -9.34 -5.98 4.30
CA CYS A 38 -9.67 -5.09 5.42
C CYS A 38 -9.98 -3.66 4.98
N LEU A 39 -9.46 -3.20 3.84
CA LEU A 39 -9.70 -1.85 3.32
C LEU A 39 -10.98 -1.74 2.50
N GLU A 40 -11.57 -2.87 2.11
CA GLU A 40 -12.87 -2.89 1.45
C GLU A 40 -13.91 -2.18 2.32
N ASP A 41 -14.64 -1.24 1.73
CA ASP A 41 -15.62 -0.39 2.41
C ASP A 41 -15.10 0.36 3.66
N THR A 42 -13.78 0.57 3.75
CA THR A 42 -13.15 1.32 4.84
C THR A 42 -12.69 2.69 4.36
N VAL A 43 -13.01 3.72 5.15
CA VAL A 43 -12.59 5.10 4.88
C VAL A 43 -11.89 5.68 6.11
N PHE A 44 -10.65 6.13 5.93
CA PHE A 44 -9.93 6.96 6.91
C PHE A 44 -10.29 8.42 6.67
N TYR A 45 -11.31 8.92 7.37
CA TYR A 45 -11.74 10.31 7.25
C TYR A 45 -10.95 11.18 8.23
N THR A 46 -10.09 12.04 7.71
CA THR A 46 -9.14 12.84 8.49
C THR A 46 -9.46 14.32 8.39
N TYR A 47 -9.63 14.98 9.52
CA TYR A 47 -9.67 16.44 9.63
C TYR A 47 -8.27 16.98 9.90
N GLY A 48 -7.88 18.05 9.21
CA GLY A 48 -6.57 18.67 9.40
C GLY A 48 -6.53 20.13 8.99
N LEU A 49 -5.36 20.75 9.16
CA LEU A 49 -5.06 22.10 8.70
C LEU A 49 -3.95 22.04 7.64
N THR A 50 -4.01 22.88 6.61
CA THR A 50 -2.94 22.97 5.59
C THR A 50 -1.62 23.42 6.19
N THR A 51 -1.69 24.25 7.24
CA THR A 51 -0.54 24.79 7.97
C THR A 51 0.05 23.84 9.01
N CYS A 52 -0.61 22.71 9.28
CA CYS A 52 -0.21 21.74 10.29
C CYS A 52 0.81 20.73 9.72
N PRO A 53 2.09 20.74 10.17
CA PRO A 53 3.11 19.85 9.60
C PRO A 53 2.82 18.36 9.82
N HIS A 54 2.17 18.01 10.93
CA HIS A 54 1.74 16.64 11.22
C HIS A 54 0.62 16.18 10.28
N CYS A 55 -0.30 17.07 9.95
CA CYS A 55 -1.40 16.82 9.03
C CYS A 55 -0.86 16.56 7.62
N ARG A 56 0.08 17.40 7.16
CA ARG A 56 0.77 17.19 5.89
C ARG A 56 1.51 15.85 5.82
N LYS A 57 2.29 15.50 6.84
CA LYS A 57 2.99 14.20 6.91
C LYS A 57 2.04 13.01 6.84
N LEU A 58 0.87 13.11 7.49
CA LEU A 58 -0.14 12.04 7.45
C LEU A 58 -0.82 11.97 6.07
N HIS A 59 -1.13 13.11 5.45
CA HIS A 59 -1.65 13.15 4.09
C HIS A 59 -0.66 12.50 3.11
N ASP A 60 0.61 12.94 3.12
CA ASP A 60 1.67 12.37 2.28
C ASP A 60 1.82 10.85 2.50
N PHE A 61 1.65 10.38 3.75
CA PHE A 61 1.66 8.95 4.05
C PHE A 61 0.51 8.20 3.38
N TYR A 62 -0.72 8.72 3.43
CA TYR A 62 -1.84 8.10 2.74
C TYR A 62 -1.67 8.10 1.22
N ASP A 63 -1.24 9.21 0.63
CA ASP A 63 -0.98 9.33 -0.82
C ASP A 63 0.03 8.30 -1.33
N ASN A 64 1.06 8.02 -0.53
CA ASN A 64 2.19 7.17 -0.90
C ASN A 64 2.08 5.74 -0.34
N SER A 65 0.88 5.30 0.06
CA SER A 65 0.67 3.97 0.64
C SER A 65 -0.53 3.24 0.02
N GLU A 66 -0.79 2.04 0.54
CA GLU A 66 -1.94 1.22 0.18
C GLU A 66 -3.29 1.86 0.54
N PHE A 67 -3.30 2.94 1.34
CA PHE A 67 -4.51 3.62 1.80
C PHE A 67 -5.01 4.71 0.85
N LYS A 68 -4.27 5.02 -0.24
CA LYS A 68 -4.55 6.17 -1.13
C LYS A 68 -5.99 6.25 -1.67
N ASP A 69 -6.64 5.10 -1.83
CA ASP A 69 -8.00 5.01 -2.36
C ASP A 69 -9.06 4.91 -1.24
N SER A 70 -8.63 4.77 0.01
CA SER A 70 -9.44 4.50 1.21
C SER A 70 -9.39 5.64 2.22
N TYR A 71 -8.95 6.85 1.85
CA TYR A 71 -8.94 7.99 2.77
C TYR A 71 -9.61 9.23 2.18
N VAL A 72 -10.05 10.11 3.09
CA VAL A 72 -10.53 11.45 2.78
C VAL A 72 -9.82 12.41 3.72
N PHE A 73 -9.19 13.45 3.18
CA PHE A 73 -8.54 14.50 3.98
C PHE A 73 -9.33 15.80 3.85
N CYS A 74 -9.95 16.23 4.94
CA CYS A 74 -10.80 17.42 5.02
C CYS A 74 -10.01 18.55 5.69
N TYR A 75 -9.47 19.47 4.90
CA TYR A 75 -8.78 20.66 5.41
C TYR A 75 -9.79 21.69 5.92
N ILE A 76 -9.84 21.86 7.24
CA ILE A 76 -10.83 22.73 7.91
C ILE A 76 -10.58 24.22 7.68
N ASP A 77 -9.37 24.59 7.26
CA ASP A 77 -8.98 25.96 6.87
C ASP A 77 -9.26 26.29 5.40
N GLU A 78 -9.54 25.30 4.55
CA GLU A 78 -9.90 25.50 3.14
C GLU A 78 -11.40 25.37 2.88
N HIS A 79 -12.08 24.52 3.66
CA HIS A 79 -13.50 24.22 3.50
C HIS A 79 -14.28 24.47 4.78
N SER A 80 -15.23 25.40 4.73
CA SER A 80 -16.07 25.78 5.88
C SER A 80 -16.94 24.63 6.40
N GLU A 81 -17.32 23.74 5.50
CA GLU A 81 -18.10 22.53 5.73
C GLU A 81 -17.28 21.51 6.53
N CYS A 82 -15.99 21.31 6.18
CA CYS A 82 -15.06 20.50 6.97
C CYS A 82 -14.99 21.02 8.41
N SER A 83 -14.82 22.34 8.58
CA SER A 83 -14.75 22.94 9.93
C SER A 83 -16.06 22.77 10.70
N SER A 84 -17.21 22.92 10.04
CA SER A 84 -18.53 22.84 10.68
C SER A 84 -18.84 21.41 11.11
N ASN A 85 -18.55 20.43 10.24
CA ASN A 85 -18.71 19.01 10.53
C ASN A 85 -17.77 18.56 11.64
N TYR A 86 -16.50 18.97 11.60
CA TYR A 86 -15.55 18.64 12.66
C TYR A 86 -16.00 19.17 14.02
N ARG A 87 -16.51 20.41 14.06
CA ARG A 87 -17.07 21.02 15.27
C ARG A 87 -18.27 20.24 15.81
N ALA A 88 -19.21 19.87 14.94
CA ALA A 88 -20.38 19.09 15.31
C ALA A 88 -19.99 17.70 15.85
N LEU A 89 -19.01 17.05 15.21
CA LEU A 89 -18.48 15.75 15.59
C LEU A 89 -17.83 15.80 16.99
N VAL A 90 -16.90 16.74 17.21
CA VAL A 90 -16.22 16.92 18.50
C VAL A 90 -17.22 17.24 19.61
N HIS A 91 -18.17 18.13 19.34
CA HIS A 91 -19.24 18.45 20.30
C HIS A 91 -20.05 17.19 20.68
N ARG A 92 -20.41 16.36 19.69
CA ARG A 92 -21.18 15.13 19.92
C ARG A 92 -20.40 14.06 20.69
N ILE A 93 -19.13 13.84 20.35
CA ILE A 93 -18.27 12.82 20.98
C ILE A 93 -17.99 13.17 22.45
N TYR A 94 -17.62 14.42 22.71
CA TYR A 94 -17.22 14.85 24.06
C TYR A 94 -18.38 15.41 24.88
N ASN A 95 -19.59 15.47 24.31
CA ASN A 95 -20.79 16.06 24.92
C ASN A 95 -20.51 17.45 25.53
N LEU A 96 -19.73 18.27 24.82
CA LEU A 96 -19.28 19.57 25.32
C LEU A 96 -20.43 20.57 25.29
N THR A 97 -20.51 21.47 26.26
CA THR A 97 -21.64 22.41 26.36
C THR A 97 -21.26 23.85 26.04
N SER A 98 -19.97 24.17 26.06
CA SER A 98 -19.47 25.53 25.79
C SER A 98 -18.60 25.62 24.54
N SER A 99 -18.63 26.78 23.87
CA SER A 99 -17.83 27.05 22.67
C SER A 99 -16.32 27.05 22.95
N SER A 100 -15.89 27.46 24.14
CA SER A 100 -14.48 27.47 24.56
C SER A 100 -13.91 26.05 24.71
N GLU A 101 -14.70 25.11 25.25
CA GLU A 101 -14.28 23.71 25.36
C GLU A 101 -14.18 23.06 23.99
N ILE A 102 -15.13 23.35 23.09
CA ILE A 102 -15.05 22.86 21.71
C ILE A 102 -13.76 23.37 21.05
N GLN A 103 -13.46 24.66 21.21
CA GLN A 103 -12.26 25.25 20.59
C GLN A 103 -10.95 24.62 21.09
N SER A 104 -10.85 24.27 22.38
CA SER A 104 -9.66 23.62 22.92
C SER A 104 -9.46 22.20 22.35
N HIS A 105 -10.56 21.50 22.01
CA HIS A 105 -10.51 20.17 21.41
C HIS A 105 -10.27 20.21 19.90
N LEU A 106 -10.71 21.26 19.20
CA LEU A 106 -10.44 21.45 17.77
C LEU A 106 -8.96 21.70 17.45
N ALA A 107 -8.14 22.03 18.46
CA ALA A 107 -6.70 22.22 18.30
C ALA A 107 -5.93 20.91 18.02
N TYR A 108 -6.55 19.74 18.24
CA TYR A 108 -5.90 18.45 18.10
C TYR A 108 -6.09 17.84 16.72
N VAL A 109 -5.34 18.36 15.74
CA VAL A 109 -5.27 17.82 14.37
C VAL A 109 -3.87 17.22 14.07
N PRO A 110 -3.77 16.18 13.21
CA PRO A 110 -4.86 15.55 12.47
C PRO A 110 -5.76 14.69 13.36
N PHE A 111 -7.06 14.68 13.06
CA PHE A 111 -8.06 13.88 13.75
C PHE A 111 -8.70 12.93 12.74
N THR A 112 -8.47 11.63 12.90
CA THR A 112 -8.92 10.60 11.96
C THR A 112 -10.02 9.75 12.58
N VAL A 113 -11.11 9.56 11.84
CA VAL A 113 -12.15 8.58 12.14
C VAL A 113 -12.07 7.46 11.10
N ILE A 114 -11.99 6.22 11.56
CA ILE A 114 -11.99 5.04 10.69
C ILE A 114 -13.42 4.57 10.55
N LEU A 115 -14.00 4.72 9.36
CA LEU A 115 -15.37 4.30 9.04
C LEU A 115 -15.35 2.99 8.25
N LYS A 116 -16.27 2.08 8.56
CA LYS A 116 -16.50 0.81 7.87
C LYS A 116 -17.96 0.72 7.42
N ASN A 117 -18.17 0.35 6.16
CA ASN A 117 -19.49 0.21 5.54
C ASN A 117 -20.36 1.48 5.66
N ASN A 118 -19.73 2.67 5.69
CA ASN A 118 -20.38 3.97 5.87
C ASN A 118 -21.23 4.13 7.15
N THR A 119 -21.10 3.23 8.12
CA THR A 119 -21.96 3.19 9.30
C THR A 119 -21.15 3.04 10.59
N TYR A 120 -20.18 2.12 10.61
CA TYR A 120 -19.50 1.75 11.85
C TYR A 120 -18.19 2.51 12.01
N ILE A 121 -17.93 3.00 13.22
CA ILE A 121 -16.65 3.64 13.54
C ILE A 121 -15.77 2.59 14.21
N LEU A 122 -14.64 2.25 13.57
CA LEU A 122 -13.70 1.24 14.08
C LEU A 122 -12.68 1.83 15.06
N GLY A 123 -12.48 3.15 15.04
CA GLY A 123 -11.58 3.85 15.93
C GLY A 123 -11.49 5.34 15.63
N ILE A 124 -10.96 6.07 16.61
CA ILE A 124 -10.64 7.49 16.49
C ILE A 124 -9.15 7.67 16.81
N VAL A 125 -8.42 8.40 15.97
CA VAL A 125 -6.98 8.61 16.12
C VAL A 125 -6.65 10.09 16.06
N VAL A 126 -6.01 10.59 17.11
CA VAL A 126 -5.48 11.95 17.19
C VAL A 126 -3.97 11.90 16.96
N GLY A 127 -3.47 12.64 15.98
CA GLY A 127 -2.05 12.76 15.65
C GLY A 127 -1.63 11.97 14.39
N SER A 128 -0.38 12.18 13.97
CA SER A 128 0.17 11.63 12.72
C SER A 128 0.86 10.28 12.94
N VAL A 129 0.11 9.17 12.83
CA VAL A 129 0.69 7.82 12.88
C VAL A 129 1.13 7.39 11.48
N LEU A 130 2.42 7.14 11.29
CA LEU A 130 3.00 6.72 10.01
C LEU A 130 3.33 5.21 9.98
N ASP A 131 2.68 4.44 10.86
CA ASP A 131 2.85 2.99 10.98
C ASP A 131 1.73 2.29 10.22
N ARG A 132 2.11 1.55 9.18
CA ARG A 132 1.16 0.87 8.30
C ARG A 132 0.36 -0.21 9.01
N ASP A 133 1.00 -0.99 9.87
CA ASP A 133 0.34 -2.11 10.54
C ASP A 133 -0.66 -1.61 11.59
N PHE A 134 -0.42 -0.46 12.20
CA PHE A 134 -1.41 0.22 13.06
C PHE A 134 -2.73 0.47 12.32
N TRP A 135 -2.69 1.08 11.13
CA TRP A 135 -3.89 1.39 10.36
C TRP A 135 -4.61 0.14 9.85
N PHE A 136 -3.87 -0.88 9.37
CA PHE A 136 -4.48 -2.15 8.99
C PHE A 136 -5.12 -2.85 10.19
N ASN A 137 -4.45 -2.89 11.35
CA ASN A 137 -5.01 -3.50 12.55
C ASN A 137 -6.33 -2.83 12.98
N LEU A 138 -6.49 -1.52 12.76
CA LEU A 138 -7.77 -0.84 12.99
C LEU A 138 -8.80 -1.14 11.90
N ALA A 139 -8.42 -1.11 10.62
CA ALA A 139 -9.32 -1.39 9.50
C ALA A 139 -9.84 -2.83 9.47
N CYS A 140 -9.06 -3.79 9.99
CA CYS A 140 -9.44 -5.19 10.10
C CYS A 140 -10.31 -5.50 11.33
N LYS A 141 -10.60 -4.52 12.21
CA LYS A 141 -11.47 -4.77 13.37
C LYS A 141 -12.91 -4.99 12.93
N GLU A 142 -13.58 -5.92 13.60
CA GLU A 142 -15.02 -6.05 13.52
C GLU A 142 -15.71 -4.85 14.21
N PRO A 143 -16.85 -4.38 13.67
CA PRO A 143 -17.66 -3.37 14.34
C PRO A 143 -18.01 -3.75 15.78
N SER A 144 -17.89 -2.78 16.70
CA SER A 144 -18.19 -2.94 18.11
C SER A 144 -18.87 -1.67 18.65
N SER A 145 -19.58 -1.79 19.77
CA SER A 145 -20.09 -0.63 20.51
C SER A 145 -18.99 0.14 21.25
N GLU A 146 -17.83 -0.48 21.43
CA GLU A 146 -16.66 0.11 22.07
C GLU A 146 -15.68 0.59 21.00
N ILE A 147 -15.60 1.90 20.82
CA ILE A 147 -14.76 2.55 19.83
C ILE A 147 -13.48 3.01 20.52
N PRO A 148 -12.31 2.41 20.22
CA PRO A 148 -11.07 2.82 20.83
C PRO A 148 -10.63 4.21 20.34
N VAL A 149 -10.08 5.01 21.25
CA VAL A 149 -9.56 6.36 20.98
C VAL A 149 -8.05 6.36 21.23
N TYR A 150 -7.28 6.76 20.22
CA TYR A 150 -5.82 6.79 20.26
C TYR A 150 -5.27 8.21 20.22
N SER A 151 -4.18 8.42 20.95
CA SER A 151 -3.27 9.56 20.75
C SER A 151 -1.93 9.02 20.25
N GLY A 152 -1.62 9.29 18.98
CA GLY A 152 -0.59 8.57 18.26
C GLY A 152 -0.90 7.05 18.25
N ARG A 153 0.02 6.24 18.76
CA ARG A 153 -0.13 4.77 18.84
C ARG A 153 -0.72 4.29 20.17
N SER A 154 -0.89 5.18 21.13
CA SER A 154 -1.32 4.82 22.48
C SER A 154 -2.83 4.94 22.59
N GLU A 155 -3.50 3.87 22.99
CA GLU A 155 -4.91 3.92 23.34
C GLU A 155 -5.08 4.74 24.63
N ILE A 156 -5.92 5.77 24.57
CA ILE A 156 -6.14 6.70 25.69
C ILE A 156 -7.55 6.57 26.28
N GLY A 157 -8.43 5.80 25.64
CA GLY A 157 -9.78 5.57 26.13
C GLY A 157 -10.66 4.85 25.12
N VAL A 158 -11.93 4.71 25.50
CA VAL A 158 -12.97 4.05 24.70
C VAL A 158 -14.21 4.95 24.68
N LEU A 159 -14.76 5.19 23.50
CA LEU A 159 -16.07 5.79 23.30
C LEU A 159 -17.12 4.68 23.17
N VAL A 160 -18.12 4.69 24.04
CA VAL A 160 -19.24 3.73 23.95
C VAL A 160 -20.35 4.32 23.10
N ALA A 161 -20.64 3.71 21.96
CA ALA A 161 -21.67 4.14 21.03
C ALA A 161 -22.45 2.93 20.50
N ASN A 162 -23.76 2.92 20.74
CA ASN A 162 -24.65 1.94 20.10
C ASN A 162 -24.77 2.22 18.59
N THR A 163 -25.43 1.31 17.86
CA THR A 163 -25.59 1.43 16.40
C THR A 163 -26.20 2.76 15.97
N THR A 164 -27.23 3.26 16.68
CA THR A 164 -27.86 4.55 16.36
C THR A 164 -26.89 5.72 16.49
N ILE A 165 -26.10 5.77 17.57
CA ILE A 165 -25.09 6.82 17.76
C ILE A 165 -24.00 6.71 16.69
N GLN A 166 -23.58 5.49 16.32
CA GLN A 166 -22.59 5.30 15.26
C GLN A 166 -23.11 5.79 13.91
N GLU A 167 -24.35 5.46 13.54
CA GLU A 167 -25.01 5.97 12.33
C GLU A 167 -25.08 7.50 12.33
N GLU A 168 -25.50 8.12 13.43
CA GLU A 168 -25.54 9.59 13.55
C GLU A 168 -24.15 10.22 13.34
N LEU A 169 -23.11 9.66 13.97
CA LEU A 169 -21.74 10.14 13.84
C LEU A 169 -21.20 9.94 12.41
N ALA A 170 -21.46 8.78 11.81
CA ALA A 170 -21.05 8.48 10.44
C ALA A 170 -21.73 9.42 9.44
N GLN A 171 -23.03 9.70 9.60
CA GLN A 171 -23.75 10.65 8.76
C GLN A 171 -23.21 12.07 8.89
N LEU A 172 -22.84 12.52 10.10
CA LEU A 172 -22.19 13.82 10.28
C LEU A 172 -20.88 13.91 9.49
N ILE A 173 -20.06 12.85 9.52
CA ILE A 173 -18.78 12.80 8.81
C ILE A 173 -19.00 12.77 7.29
N LEU A 174 -19.92 11.93 6.81
CA LEU A 174 -20.18 11.72 5.38
C LEU A 174 -21.04 12.81 4.73
N SER A 175 -21.62 13.73 5.53
CA SER A 175 -22.42 14.85 5.02
C SER A 175 -21.66 15.80 4.09
N PHE A 176 -20.33 15.80 4.17
CA PHE A 176 -19.46 16.50 3.25
C PHE A 176 -18.24 15.66 2.91
N ILE A 177 -18.01 15.43 1.62
CA ILE A 177 -16.76 14.85 1.11
C ILE A 177 -16.11 15.96 0.28
N PRO A 178 -14.94 16.49 0.68
CA PRO A 178 -14.27 17.52 -0.09
C PRO A 178 -13.99 17.00 -1.51
N PRO A 179 -14.07 17.86 -2.53
CA PRO A 179 -13.68 17.47 -3.87
C PRO A 179 -12.24 16.99 -3.81
N LYS A 180 -11.96 15.78 -4.32
CA LYS A 180 -10.59 15.35 -4.51
C LYS A 180 -9.93 16.39 -5.39
N ASP A 181 -8.75 16.88 -4.99
CA ASP A 181 -7.92 17.70 -5.85
C ASP A 181 -7.74 16.90 -7.14
N THR A 182 -8.48 17.31 -8.17
CA THR A 182 -8.19 16.86 -9.51
C THR A 182 -6.83 17.47 -9.75
N VAL A 183 -5.79 16.65 -9.58
CA VAL A 183 -4.44 16.99 -10.00
C VAL A 183 -4.65 17.58 -11.37
N LYS A 184 -4.55 18.91 -11.47
CA LYS A 184 -4.51 19.55 -12.77
C LYS A 184 -3.31 18.88 -13.37
N GLU A 185 -3.53 17.95 -14.29
CA GLU A 185 -2.51 17.40 -15.16
C GLU A 185 -1.93 18.64 -15.83
N THR A 186 -0.95 19.22 -15.16
CA THR A 186 -0.05 20.21 -15.69
C THR A 186 0.75 19.34 -16.63
N GLY A 187 0.20 19.16 -17.83
CA GLY A 187 0.78 18.36 -18.88
C GLY A 187 2.17 18.90 -19.09
N ALA A 188 3.14 18.24 -18.46
CA ALA A 188 4.53 18.38 -18.79
C ALA A 188 4.66 17.72 -20.16
N PRO A 189 4.85 18.49 -21.24
CA PRO A 189 5.05 17.90 -22.55
C PRO A 189 6.49 17.38 -22.57
N GLY A 190 6.71 16.15 -22.10
CA GLY A 190 8.11 15.72 -21.98
C GLY A 190 8.49 14.32 -21.57
N GLU A 191 7.62 13.30 -21.50
CA GLU A 191 8.10 11.93 -21.15
C GLU A 191 7.47 10.78 -21.96
N ILE A 192 7.18 10.98 -23.25
CA ILE A 192 6.82 9.86 -24.16
C ILE A 192 8.06 9.12 -24.70
N LEU A 193 9.30 9.56 -24.43
CA LEU A 193 10.50 9.03 -25.13
C LEU A 193 11.27 7.89 -24.44
N VAL A 194 10.85 7.36 -23.28
CA VAL A 194 11.63 6.31 -22.58
C VAL A 194 11.08 4.89 -22.80
N GLY A 195 9.81 4.74 -23.19
CA GLY A 195 9.17 3.43 -23.39
C GLY A 195 9.65 2.63 -24.61
N ILE A 196 10.29 3.27 -25.60
CA ILE A 196 10.76 2.58 -26.81
C ILE A 196 12.18 1.99 -26.63
N ILE A 197 12.96 2.45 -25.64
CA ILE A 197 14.35 1.99 -25.47
C ILE A 197 14.43 0.70 -24.64
N ALA A 198 13.49 0.43 -23.72
CA ALA A 198 13.54 -0.75 -22.84
C ALA A 198 13.17 -2.08 -23.54
N ILE A 199 12.42 -2.05 -24.63
CA ILE A 199 12.07 -3.26 -25.41
C ILE A 199 13.15 -3.60 -26.47
N GLY A 200 14.08 -2.67 -26.75
CA GLY A 200 15.17 -2.90 -27.71
C GLY A 200 16.32 -3.76 -27.18
N ILE A 201 16.51 -3.83 -25.87
CA ILE A 201 17.69 -4.48 -25.26
C ILE A 201 17.55 -6.02 -25.11
N PRO A 202 16.37 -6.62 -24.84
CA PRO A 202 16.25 -8.08 -24.83
C PRO A 202 16.34 -8.72 -26.22
N VAL A 203 15.90 -8.02 -27.28
CA VAL A 203 15.90 -8.57 -28.65
C VAL A 203 17.32 -8.70 -29.22
N ALA A 204 18.22 -7.75 -28.89
CA ALA A 204 19.62 -7.84 -29.30
C ALA A 204 20.38 -8.98 -28.59
N ALA A 205 20.07 -9.25 -27.31
CA ALA A 205 20.73 -10.31 -26.54
C ALA A 205 20.35 -11.73 -27.04
N VAL A 206 19.08 -11.96 -27.38
CA VAL A 206 18.63 -13.25 -27.92
C VAL A 206 19.14 -13.45 -29.36
N GLY A 207 19.15 -12.41 -30.19
CA GLY A 207 19.71 -12.47 -31.55
C GLY A 207 21.21 -12.77 -31.59
N GLY A 208 21.99 -12.15 -30.70
CA GLY A 208 23.43 -12.40 -30.57
C GLY A 208 23.77 -13.83 -30.16
N TYR A 209 22.99 -14.41 -29.23
CA TYR A 209 23.19 -15.79 -28.77
C TYR A 209 22.94 -16.83 -29.88
N TYR A 210 21.92 -16.63 -30.72
CA TYR A 210 21.65 -17.52 -31.85
C TYR A 210 22.72 -17.44 -32.95
N LEU A 211 23.26 -16.26 -33.23
CA LEU A 211 24.35 -16.12 -34.20
C LEU A 211 25.65 -16.78 -33.71
N TYR A 212 26.00 -16.62 -32.43
CA TYR A 212 27.22 -17.20 -31.86
C TYR A 212 27.26 -18.75 -31.93
N THR A 213 26.14 -19.41 -31.61
CA THR A 213 26.06 -20.89 -31.67
C THR A 213 26.12 -21.43 -33.11
N SER A 214 25.61 -20.68 -34.09
CA SER A 214 25.67 -21.07 -35.50
C SER A 214 27.09 -21.05 -36.09
N ILE A 215 27.96 -20.13 -35.62
CA ILE A 215 29.35 -19.99 -36.08
C ILE A 215 30.22 -21.13 -35.54
N ILE A 216 30.04 -21.51 -34.26
CA ILE A 216 30.78 -22.62 -33.65
C ILE A 216 30.46 -23.95 -34.36
N SER A 217 29.18 -24.18 -34.69
CA SER A 217 28.74 -25.36 -35.45
C SER A 217 29.47 -25.54 -36.79
N LYS A 218 29.63 -24.45 -37.57
CA LYS A 218 30.32 -24.50 -38.87
C LYS A 218 31.83 -24.79 -38.72
N LYS A 219 32.48 -24.26 -37.69
CA LYS A 219 33.92 -24.49 -37.45
C LYS A 219 34.20 -25.94 -37.08
N THR A 220 33.34 -26.56 -36.28
CA THR A 220 33.48 -27.98 -35.88
C THR A 220 33.27 -28.93 -37.07
N ARG A 221 32.33 -28.63 -37.98
CA ARG A 221 32.12 -29.45 -39.20
C ARG A 221 33.34 -29.48 -40.13
N LYS A 222 34.05 -28.36 -40.29
CA LYS A 222 35.27 -28.28 -41.13
C LYS A 222 36.43 -29.11 -40.56
N ASN A 223 36.63 -29.10 -39.24
CA ASN A 223 37.69 -29.91 -38.62
C ASN A 223 37.43 -31.41 -38.75
N LEU A 224 36.16 -31.84 -38.62
CA LEU A 224 35.78 -33.26 -38.80
C LEU A 224 35.95 -33.74 -40.25
N THR A 225 35.74 -32.88 -41.25
CA THR A 225 35.96 -33.25 -42.66
C THR A 225 37.44 -33.33 -43.01
N ARG A 226 38.28 -32.47 -42.41
CA ARG A 226 39.73 -32.52 -42.58
C ARG A 226 40.33 -33.80 -41.97
N GLN A 227 39.97 -34.14 -40.74
CA GLN A 227 40.44 -35.38 -40.11
C GLN A 227 40.00 -36.64 -40.88
N ARG A 228 38.82 -36.65 -41.51
CA ARG A 228 38.38 -37.78 -42.35
C ARG A 228 39.18 -37.94 -43.65
N ARG A 229 39.78 -36.87 -44.19
CA ARG A 229 40.66 -36.97 -45.37
C ARG A 229 42.03 -37.53 -45.00
N GLU A 230 42.62 -37.03 -43.92
CA GLU A 230 43.93 -37.50 -43.41
C GLU A 230 43.92 -38.99 -43.01
N PHE A 231 42.75 -39.55 -42.67
CA PHE A 231 42.59 -40.98 -42.36
C PHE A 231 42.38 -41.88 -43.58
N ARG A 232 42.09 -41.34 -44.78
CA ARG A 232 41.96 -42.14 -46.02
C ARG A 232 43.26 -42.20 -46.82
N GLU A 233 44.21 -41.32 -46.55
CA GLU A 233 45.50 -41.23 -47.23
C GLU A 233 46.62 -41.98 -46.49
N LYS A 234 46.29 -42.64 -45.38
CA LYS A 234 47.13 -43.59 -44.65
C LYS A 234 46.61 -45.00 -44.84
#